data_AF-A0A2H9L187-F1
#
_entry.id   AF-A0A2H9L187-F1
#
_cell.length_a   1.000
_cell.length_b   1.000
_cell.length_c   1.000
_cell.angle_alpha   90.00
_cell.angle_beta   90.00
_cell.angle_gamma   90.00
#
_symmetry.space_group_name_H-M   'P 1'
#
loop_
_entity.id
_entity.type
_entity.pdbx_description
1 polymer ?
#
loop_
_entity_poly.entity_id
_entity_poly.type
_entity_poly.pdbx_seq_one_letter_code
_entity_poly.pdbx_strand_id
1 'polypeptide(L)'
;MAYYINFGVIGCKYERDSCVFAKGRLFAGVAYMRERFAFLKFSFFEKGGFLGRQEYALKEIYENAEFVIYCCACFFAPLFIAHPQILLGAIVNAALVMAAFNLRGHKLLPVIILPSVGALAAGVIFGPLNGSLFLLMPIIWVGNSLLVLSVKRAGFSGLREKFSGIIFGIFLKCLFLFLAAYALVMLGALPAAVLGAMGILQLFTAVAGSFAAIILQHVKRRVACAG
;
A
#
# COMPACT_ATOMS: atom_id res chain seq x y z
N MET A 1 43.02 -41.56 -18.67
CA MET A 1 42.56 -40.44 -17.81
C MET A 1 41.19 -40.02 -18.35
N ALA A 2 40.05 -40.56 -17.86
CA ALA A 2 39.32 -40.19 -16.63
C ALA A 2 38.91 -38.69 -16.63
N TYR A 3 37.66 -38.21 -16.52
CA TYR A 3 36.38 -38.74 -16.02
C TYR A 3 35.17 -38.01 -16.68
N TYR A 4 34.00 -38.67 -16.72
CA TYR A 4 32.66 -38.07 -16.89
C TYR A 4 32.25 -37.24 -15.66
N ILE A 5 31.56 -36.09 -15.84
CA ILE A 5 30.60 -35.54 -14.85
C ILE A 5 29.37 -34.95 -15.55
N ASN A 6 28.22 -35.39 -15.05
CA ASN A 6 26.84 -35.06 -15.38
C ASN A 6 26.29 -34.14 -14.26
N PHE A 7 25.62 -33.04 -14.60
CA PHE A 7 24.69 -32.28 -13.73
C PHE A 7 23.89 -31.38 -14.69
N GLY A 8 22.57 -31.30 -14.70
CA GLY A 8 21.57 -31.57 -13.67
C GLY A 8 20.52 -30.48 -13.82
N VAL A 9 19.28 -30.89 -14.05
CA VAL A 9 18.05 -30.08 -14.14
C VAL A 9 18.08 -28.89 -13.15
N ILE A 10 17.98 -27.66 -13.66
CA ILE A 10 17.57 -26.49 -12.85
C ILE A 10 16.19 -26.06 -13.35
N GLY A 11 15.19 -26.87 -12.99
CA GLY A 11 13.86 -26.34 -12.72
C GLY A 11 13.95 -25.54 -11.42
N CYS A 12 13.85 -24.22 -11.50
CA CYS A 12 13.88 -23.37 -10.32
C CYS A 12 12.49 -23.31 -9.66
N LYS A 13 12.16 -24.41 -8.96
CA LYS A 13 11.88 -24.44 -7.52
C LYS A 13 11.48 -23.08 -6.90
N TYR A 14 10.24 -22.63 -7.14
CA TYR A 14 9.65 -21.46 -6.45
C TYR A 14 8.81 -21.87 -5.21
N GLU A 15 9.10 -23.03 -4.62
CA GLU A 15 8.28 -23.57 -3.54
C GLU A 15 9.17 -24.27 -2.51
N ARG A 16 9.94 -23.48 -1.74
CA ARG A 16 10.38 -23.81 -0.36
C ARG A 16 11.22 -22.77 0.40
N ASP A 17 11.62 -21.65 -0.19
CA ASP A 17 12.64 -20.79 0.46
C ASP A 17 12.11 -19.73 1.44
N SER A 18 10.80 -19.59 1.61
CA SER A 18 10.25 -18.63 2.60
C SER A 18 10.27 -19.13 4.05
N CYS A 19 10.59 -20.40 4.30
CA CYS A 19 10.68 -20.97 5.65
C CYS A 19 12.11 -21.06 6.22
N VAL A 20 13.15 -20.83 5.40
CA VAL A 20 14.56 -20.95 5.83
C VAL A 20 15.21 -19.60 6.17
N PHE A 21 14.50 -18.49 5.98
CA PHE A 21 15.01 -17.12 6.21
C PHE A 21 15.09 -16.69 7.70
N ALA A 22 15.33 -17.65 8.60
CA ALA A 22 15.57 -17.41 10.03
C ALA A 22 17.05 -17.60 10.45
N LYS A 23 17.97 -17.94 9.53
CA LYS A 23 19.39 -18.10 9.84
C LYS A 23 20.27 -17.59 8.70
N GLY A 24 20.83 -16.39 8.86
CA GLY A 24 21.83 -15.86 7.94
C GLY A 24 21.80 -14.34 7.88
N ARG A 25 22.34 -13.68 8.92
CA ARG A 25 22.73 -12.27 8.85
C ARG A 25 24.07 -12.17 8.12
N LEU A 26 24.31 -10.95 7.62
CA LEU A 26 25.62 -10.30 7.41
C LEU A 26 26.11 -10.24 5.95
N PHE A 27 26.42 -9.00 5.52
CA PHE A 27 27.07 -8.58 4.27
C PHE A 27 26.21 -8.45 3.00
N ALA A 28 25.56 -7.29 2.84
CA ALA A 28 25.41 -6.61 1.54
C ALA A 28 24.94 -5.14 1.73
N GLY A 29 25.52 -4.42 2.70
CA GLY A 29 25.44 -2.97 2.69
C GLY A 29 26.38 -2.42 1.62
N VAL A 30 26.01 -1.30 0.99
CA VAL A 30 26.86 -0.39 0.18
C VAL A 30 26.76 -0.48 -1.37
N ALA A 31 26.02 -1.41 -1.98
CA ALA A 31 25.87 -1.43 -3.45
C ALA A 31 24.61 -0.73 -4.03
N TYR A 32 23.62 -0.34 -3.21
CA TYR A 32 22.26 0.04 -3.67
C TYR A 32 22.01 1.56 -3.84
N MET A 33 23.03 2.33 -4.24
CA MET A 33 22.95 3.83 -4.29
C MET A 33 23.05 4.44 -5.69
N ARG A 34 23.06 3.65 -6.78
CA ARG A 34 23.42 4.15 -8.12
C ARG A 34 22.52 3.72 -9.28
N GLU A 35 21.20 3.63 -9.09
CA GLU A 35 20.23 3.46 -10.21
C GLU A 35 19.00 4.39 -10.13
N ARG A 36 19.18 5.58 -9.56
CA ARG A 36 18.08 6.53 -9.26
C ARG A 36 17.49 7.30 -10.47
N PHE A 37 17.72 6.94 -11.73
CA PHE A 37 17.29 7.78 -12.88
C PHE A 37 16.54 7.08 -14.04
N ALA A 38 16.25 5.79 -13.97
CA ALA A 38 15.55 5.07 -15.07
C ALA A 38 14.02 4.93 -14.89
N PHE A 39 13.38 5.76 -14.05
CA PHE A 39 12.00 5.58 -13.56
C PHE A 39 10.87 5.91 -14.57
N LEU A 40 11.15 5.98 -15.89
CA LEU A 40 10.13 6.37 -16.89
C LEU A 40 10.04 5.47 -18.14
N LYS A 41 10.79 4.36 -18.22
CA LYS A 41 10.75 3.48 -19.40
C LYS A 41 10.33 2.05 -19.03
N PHE A 42 9.13 1.69 -19.48
CA PHE A 42 8.93 0.48 -20.28
C PHE A 42 9.12 -0.87 -19.55
N SER A 43 8.20 -1.22 -18.65
CA SER A 43 7.97 -2.63 -18.29
C SER A 43 7.01 -3.27 -19.30
N PHE A 44 7.49 -3.49 -20.52
CA PHE A 44 6.75 -4.19 -21.58
C PHE A 44 7.39 -5.58 -21.81
N PHE A 45 6.58 -6.60 -21.54
CA PHE A 45 6.50 -7.83 -22.33
C PHE A 45 7.71 -8.78 -22.39
N GLU A 46 7.66 -9.84 -21.59
CA GLU A 46 8.21 -11.14 -21.97
C GLU A 46 7.18 -12.25 -21.69
N LYS A 47 6.82 -13.00 -22.73
CA LYS A 47 5.88 -14.12 -22.70
C LYS A 47 6.63 -15.43 -22.39
N GLY A 48 6.33 -16.06 -21.26
CA GLY A 48 6.78 -17.42 -20.90
C GLY A 48 5.87 -18.53 -21.44
N GLY A 49 6.41 -19.75 -21.54
CA GLY A 49 5.78 -20.96 -22.09
C GLY A 49 4.47 -21.43 -21.43
N PHE A 50 3.86 -22.50 -21.96
CA PHE A 50 2.48 -22.93 -21.65
C PHE A 50 2.21 -23.28 -20.17
N LEU A 51 3.16 -23.91 -19.46
CA LEU A 51 3.06 -24.17 -18.01
C LEU A 51 3.23 -22.89 -17.17
N GLY A 52 4.17 -22.03 -17.55
CA GLY A 52 4.32 -20.71 -16.94
C GLY A 52 3.07 -19.87 -17.10
N ARG A 53 2.40 -19.93 -18.27
CA ARG A 53 1.14 -19.20 -18.51
C ARG A 53 0.04 -19.51 -17.50
N GLN A 54 -0.07 -20.73 -16.98
CA GLN A 54 -1.07 -21.04 -15.95
C GLN A 54 -0.71 -20.45 -14.58
N GLU A 55 0.56 -20.52 -14.15
CA GLU A 55 1.01 -19.88 -12.91
C GLU A 55 0.90 -18.34 -12.98
N TYR A 56 1.24 -17.75 -14.13
CA TYR A 56 1.10 -16.31 -14.35
C TYR A 56 -0.36 -15.88 -14.32
N ALA A 57 -1.26 -16.66 -14.93
CA ALA A 57 -2.69 -16.39 -14.91
C ALA A 57 -3.27 -16.50 -13.49
N LEU A 58 -2.89 -17.51 -12.71
CA LEU A 58 -3.39 -17.68 -11.35
C LEU A 58 -2.93 -16.53 -10.43
N LYS A 59 -1.67 -16.13 -10.55
CA LYS A 59 -1.10 -14.99 -9.82
C LYS A 59 -1.80 -13.68 -10.17
N GLU A 60 -2.15 -13.50 -11.45
CA GLU A 60 -2.88 -12.33 -11.91
C GLU A 60 -4.32 -12.30 -11.39
N ILE A 61 -5.01 -13.44 -11.38
CA ILE A 61 -6.37 -13.56 -10.81
C ILE A 61 -6.35 -13.21 -9.31
N TYR A 62 -5.40 -13.76 -8.55
CA TYR A 62 -5.29 -13.47 -7.13
C TYR A 62 -4.99 -11.98 -6.87
N GLU A 63 -4.07 -11.39 -7.62
CA GLU A 63 -3.75 -9.96 -7.53
C GLU A 63 -4.97 -9.09 -7.89
N ASN A 64 -5.77 -9.49 -8.88
CA ASN A 64 -7.00 -8.80 -9.27
C ASN A 64 -8.08 -8.91 -8.19
N ALA A 65 -8.23 -10.07 -7.56
CA ALA A 65 -9.14 -10.25 -6.44
C ALA A 65 -8.76 -9.35 -5.26
N GLU A 66 -7.48 -9.29 -4.89
CA GLU A 66 -6.99 -8.38 -3.85
C GLU A 66 -7.23 -6.92 -4.21
N PHE A 67 -7.01 -6.54 -5.46
CA PHE A 67 -7.30 -5.20 -5.95
C PHE A 67 -8.77 -4.83 -5.75
N VAL A 68 -9.69 -5.71 -6.16
CA VAL A 68 -11.13 -5.50 -5.99
C VAL A 68 -11.49 -5.37 -4.51
N ILE A 69 -10.95 -6.24 -3.64
CA ILE A 69 -11.20 -6.19 -2.20
C ILE A 69 -10.75 -4.85 -1.61
N TYR A 70 -9.56 -4.36 -1.95
CA TYR A 70 -9.06 -3.08 -1.44
C TYR A 70 -9.87 -1.91 -1.99
N CYS A 71 -10.25 -1.93 -3.27
CA CYS A 71 -11.15 -0.93 -3.85
C CYS A 71 -12.50 -0.89 -3.13
N CYS A 72 -13.11 -2.05 -2.89
CA CYS A 72 -14.37 -2.16 -2.17
C CYS A 72 -14.24 -1.63 -0.74
N ALA A 73 -13.19 -2.03 -0.01
CA ALA A 73 -12.94 -1.53 1.34
C ALA A 73 -12.79 0.01 1.35
N CYS A 74 -12.01 0.55 0.41
CA CYS A 74 -11.81 1.98 0.29
C CYS A 74 -13.08 2.76 -0.07
N PHE A 75 -13.92 2.25 -0.97
CA PHE A 75 -15.14 2.94 -1.41
C PHE A 75 -16.31 2.79 -0.44
N PHE A 76 -16.54 1.58 0.06
CA PHE A 76 -17.70 1.28 0.90
C PHE A 76 -17.50 1.57 2.38
N ALA A 77 -16.25 1.51 2.90
CA ALA A 77 -16.05 1.82 4.32
C ALA A 77 -16.52 3.25 4.67
N PRO A 78 -16.17 4.31 3.90
CA PRO A 78 -16.70 5.65 4.17
C PRO A 78 -18.22 5.77 3.99
N LEU A 79 -18.81 4.92 3.16
CA LEU A 79 -20.24 4.94 2.84
C LEU A 79 -21.09 4.36 3.98
N PHE A 80 -20.62 3.28 4.63
CA PHE A 80 -21.37 2.60 5.69
C PHE A 80 -20.90 2.95 7.11
N ILE A 81 -19.67 3.43 7.28
CA ILE A 81 -19.07 3.73 8.58
C ILE A 81 -18.82 5.24 8.68
N ALA A 82 -19.87 5.99 9.02
CA ALA A 82 -19.77 7.45 9.21
C ALA A 82 -19.01 7.82 10.50
N HIS A 83 -19.16 7.03 11.56
CA HIS A 83 -18.48 7.20 12.84
C HIS A 83 -18.12 5.84 13.45
N PRO A 84 -17.02 5.74 14.23
CA PRO A 84 -16.03 6.77 14.56
C PRO A 84 -14.92 6.92 13.49
N GLN A 85 -14.41 8.15 13.31
CA GLN A 85 -13.34 8.50 12.35
C GLN A 85 -12.08 7.61 12.50
N ILE A 86 -11.77 7.21 13.73
CA ILE A 86 -10.61 6.36 14.04
C ILE A 86 -10.74 4.98 13.37
N LEU A 87 -11.94 4.39 13.41
CA LEU A 87 -12.18 3.08 12.80
C LEU A 87 -12.13 3.18 11.28
N LEU A 88 -12.84 4.15 10.71
CA LEU A 88 -12.87 4.38 9.26
C LEU A 88 -11.45 4.63 8.73
N GLY A 89 -10.72 5.55 9.36
CA GLY A 89 -9.36 5.88 8.96
C GLY A 89 -8.40 4.70 9.10
N ALA A 90 -8.56 3.86 10.13
CA ALA A 90 -7.73 2.66 10.29
C ALA A 90 -7.98 1.65 9.16
N ILE A 91 -9.23 1.39 8.79
CA ILE A 91 -9.59 0.48 7.68
C ILE A 91 -9.01 0.97 6.36
N VAL A 92 -9.21 2.25 6.04
CA VAL A 92 -8.72 2.84 4.79
C VAL A 92 -7.18 2.82 4.75
N ASN A 93 -6.50 3.22 5.82
CA ASN A 93 -5.04 3.19 5.86
C ASN A 93 -4.49 1.76 5.80
N ALA A 94 -5.16 0.78 6.41
CA ALA A 94 -4.80 -0.63 6.29
C ALA A 94 -4.90 -1.10 4.84
N ALA A 95 -5.99 -0.77 4.14
CA ALA A 95 -6.18 -1.10 2.73
C ALA A 95 -5.09 -0.45 1.84
N LEU A 96 -4.73 0.81 2.10
CA LEU A 96 -3.66 1.50 1.36
C LEU A 96 -2.29 0.82 1.55
N VAL A 97 -1.93 0.45 2.79
CA VAL A 97 -0.65 -0.21 3.08
C VAL A 97 -0.64 -1.64 2.50
N MET A 98 -1.75 -2.38 2.61
CA MET A 98 -1.88 -3.70 2.00
C MET A 98 -1.81 -3.64 0.47
N ALA A 99 -2.43 -2.63 -0.14
CA ALA A 99 -2.32 -2.39 -1.57
C ALA A 99 -0.87 -2.12 -1.99
N ALA A 100 -0.14 -1.29 -1.22
CA ALA A 100 1.29 -1.07 -1.46
C ALA A 100 2.10 -2.37 -1.41
N PHE A 101 1.75 -3.28 -0.49
CA PHE A 101 2.42 -4.57 -0.36
C PHE A 101 2.11 -5.57 -1.47
N ASN A 102 0.84 -5.67 -1.88
CA ASN A 102 0.38 -6.79 -2.71
C ASN A 102 0.11 -6.42 -4.17
N LEU A 103 -0.14 -5.15 -4.50
CA LEU A 103 -0.52 -4.74 -5.86
C LEU A 103 0.64 -4.16 -6.68
N ARG A 104 0.54 -4.27 -8.00
CA ARG A 104 1.41 -3.55 -8.95
C ARG A 104 1.08 -2.06 -9.01
N GLY A 105 2.07 -1.26 -9.39
CA GLY A 105 2.01 0.21 -9.36
C GLY A 105 0.79 0.83 -10.05
N HIS A 106 0.35 0.29 -11.20
CA HIS A 106 -0.80 0.82 -11.95
C HIS A 106 -2.14 0.63 -11.22
N LYS A 107 -2.28 -0.42 -10.40
CA LYS A 107 -3.50 -0.72 -9.63
C LYS A 107 -3.59 0.08 -8.33
N LEU A 108 -2.55 0.83 -7.96
CA LEU A 108 -2.54 1.63 -6.74
C LEU A 108 -3.39 2.90 -6.86
N LEU A 109 -3.46 3.48 -8.06
CA LEU A 109 -4.11 4.77 -8.28
C LEU A 109 -5.61 4.74 -7.93
N PRO A 110 -6.40 3.73 -8.34
CA PRO A 110 -7.79 3.63 -7.92
C PRO A 110 -7.93 3.51 -6.39
N VAL A 111 -7.09 2.70 -5.73
CA VAL A 111 -7.15 2.50 -4.28
C VAL A 111 -6.82 3.79 -3.51
N ILE A 112 -5.96 4.65 -4.06
CA ILE A 112 -5.60 5.96 -3.47
C ILE A 112 -6.77 6.95 -3.53
N ILE A 113 -7.52 6.95 -4.63
CA ILE A 113 -8.56 7.93 -4.94
C ILE A 113 -9.91 7.55 -4.32
N LEU A 114 -10.29 6.27 -4.41
CA LEU A 114 -11.59 5.75 -4.00
C LEU A 114 -12.03 6.09 -2.58
N PRO A 115 -11.16 6.16 -1.54
CA PRO A 115 -11.59 6.54 -0.20
C PRO A 115 -12.28 7.89 -0.13
N SER A 116 -11.73 8.87 -0.86
CA SER A 116 -12.29 10.22 -0.87
C SER A 116 -13.56 10.33 -1.71
N VAL A 117 -13.65 9.54 -2.79
CA VAL A 117 -14.87 9.44 -3.62
C VAL A 117 -15.98 8.74 -2.83
N GLY A 118 -15.66 7.70 -2.07
CA GLY A 118 -16.58 7.03 -1.16
C GLY A 118 -17.09 7.97 -0.06
N ALA A 119 -16.19 8.77 0.54
CA ALA A 119 -16.59 9.77 1.53
C ALA A 119 -17.48 10.87 0.94
N LEU A 120 -17.21 11.30 -0.30
CA LEU A 120 -18.07 12.24 -1.01
C LEU A 120 -19.44 11.61 -1.29
N ALA A 121 -19.49 10.39 -1.81
CA ALA A 121 -20.74 9.66 -2.06
C ALA A 121 -21.56 9.48 -0.77
N ALA A 122 -20.91 9.17 0.36
CA ALA A 122 -21.56 9.11 1.66
C ALA A 122 -22.20 10.45 2.05
N GLY A 123 -21.48 11.56 1.82
CA GLY A 123 -22.00 12.91 2.05
C GLY A 123 -23.13 13.31 1.11
N VAL A 124 -23.17 12.79 -0.13
CA VAL A 124 -24.30 13.00 -1.06
C VAL A 124 -25.53 12.19 -0.64
N ILE A 125 -25.34 10.94 -0.19
CA ILE A 125 -26.42 9.98 0.04
C ILE A 125 -27.03 10.11 1.45
N PHE A 126 -26.20 10.31 2.49
CA PHE A 126 -26.62 10.16 3.89
C PHE A 126 -26.51 11.44 4.73
N GLY A 127 -25.97 12.55 4.23
CA GLY A 127 -25.71 13.74 5.05
C GLY A 127 -25.67 15.07 4.30
N PRO A 128 -25.31 16.16 4.99
CA PRO A 128 -25.08 17.45 4.34
C PRO A 128 -23.74 17.42 3.60
N LEU A 129 -23.79 17.71 2.30
CA LEU A 129 -22.61 17.88 1.46
C LEU A 129 -21.74 19.04 1.95
N ASN A 130 -20.58 18.71 2.52
CA ASN A 130 -19.58 19.70 2.89
C ASN A 130 -18.75 20.08 1.66
N GLY A 131 -18.97 21.29 1.14
CA GLY A 131 -18.19 21.83 0.00
C GLY A 131 -16.67 21.83 0.24
N SER A 132 -16.24 21.91 1.50
CA SER A 132 -14.83 21.81 1.91
C SER A 132 -14.18 20.46 1.55
N LEU A 133 -14.96 19.39 1.41
CA LEU A 133 -14.42 18.07 1.06
C LEU A 133 -13.91 18.04 -0.38
N PHE A 134 -14.60 18.71 -1.31
CA PHE A 134 -14.15 18.81 -2.72
C PHE A 134 -12.77 19.43 -2.83
N LEU A 135 -12.51 20.50 -2.07
CA LEU A 135 -11.21 21.16 -2.04
C LEU A 135 -10.12 20.27 -1.43
N LEU A 136 -10.48 19.47 -0.43
CA LEU A 136 -9.56 18.55 0.22
C LEU A 136 -9.25 17.29 -0.59
N MET A 137 -10.14 16.82 -1.46
CA MET A 137 -9.95 15.59 -2.24
C MET A 137 -8.57 15.50 -2.95
N PRO A 138 -8.14 16.48 -3.77
CA PRO A 138 -6.83 16.41 -4.43
C PRO A 138 -5.67 16.38 -3.42
N ILE A 139 -5.81 17.07 -2.29
CA ILE A 139 -4.81 17.08 -1.21
C ILE A 139 -4.76 15.70 -0.54
N ILE A 140 -5.91 15.07 -0.30
CA ILE A 140 -6.00 13.71 0.25
C ILE A 140 -5.36 12.69 -0.68
N TRP A 141 -5.56 12.81 -2.00
CA TRP A 141 -4.92 11.91 -2.97
C TRP A 141 -3.40 11.98 -2.89
N VAL A 142 -2.85 13.19 -2.82
CA VAL A 142 -1.40 13.38 -2.66
C VAL A 142 -0.93 12.80 -1.34
N GLY A 143 -1.61 13.10 -0.22
CA GLY A 143 -1.26 12.54 1.09
C GLY A 143 -1.29 11.01 1.13
N ASN A 144 -2.31 10.38 0.54
CA ASN A 144 -2.41 8.91 0.42
C ASN A 144 -1.29 8.34 -0.47
N SER A 145 -0.97 9.02 -1.56
CA SER A 145 0.11 8.61 -2.46
C SER A 145 1.48 8.64 -1.78
N LEU A 146 1.75 9.63 -0.90
CA LEU A 146 3.00 9.70 -0.15
C LEU A 146 3.20 8.47 0.75
N LEU A 147 2.13 8.03 1.43
CA LEU A 147 2.18 6.81 2.24
C LEU A 147 2.44 5.58 1.37
N VAL A 148 1.62 5.37 0.33
CA VAL A 148 1.69 4.18 -0.54
C VAL A 148 3.04 4.08 -1.23
N LEU A 149 3.54 5.18 -1.80
CA LEU A 149 4.81 5.23 -2.50
C LEU A 149 6.00 5.05 -1.56
N SER A 150 5.96 5.60 -0.34
CA SER A 150 7.01 5.40 0.66
C SER A 150 7.12 3.94 1.07
N VAL A 151 5.98 3.28 1.31
CA VAL A 151 5.92 1.86 1.63
C VAL A 151 6.42 1.01 0.45
N LYS A 152 6.03 1.36 -0.78
CA LYS A 152 6.48 0.64 -1.98
C LYS A 152 7.98 0.78 -2.22
N ARG A 153 8.54 1.98 -1.97
CA ARG A 153 9.93 2.33 -2.25
C ARG A 153 10.91 1.73 -1.24
N ALA A 154 10.49 1.50 0.00
CA ALA A 154 11.37 0.98 1.05
C ALA A 154 11.87 -0.46 0.78
N GLY A 155 11.33 -1.16 -0.22
CA GLY A 155 11.77 -2.48 -0.59
C GLY A 155 11.17 -3.58 0.29
N PHE A 156 11.15 -4.80 -0.23
CA PHE A 156 10.48 -5.95 0.40
C PHE A 156 11.45 -6.97 1.01
N SER A 157 12.74 -6.66 1.07
CA SER A 157 13.80 -7.59 1.50
C SER A 157 13.77 -7.91 2.99
N GLY A 158 13.30 -7.00 3.85
CA GLY A 158 13.25 -7.25 5.30
C GLY A 158 12.11 -6.57 6.06
N LEU A 159 11.82 -7.06 7.27
CA LEU A 159 10.81 -6.47 8.17
C LEU A 159 11.19 -5.04 8.59
N ARG A 160 12.48 -4.79 8.85
CA ARG A 160 13.00 -3.46 9.22
C ARG A 160 12.75 -2.41 8.13
N GLU A 161 12.98 -2.78 6.87
CA GLU A 161 12.79 -1.89 5.72
C GLU A 161 11.31 -1.54 5.54
N LYS A 162 10.42 -2.53 5.68
CA LYS A 162 8.97 -2.30 5.67
C LYS A 162 8.52 -1.33 6.74
N PHE A 163 8.98 -1.52 7.98
CA PHE A 163 8.65 -0.60 9.08
C PHE A 163 9.20 0.81 8.81
N SER A 164 10.42 0.92 8.28
CA SER A 164 11.00 2.22 7.93
C SER A 164 10.17 2.95 6.86
N GLY A 165 9.75 2.26 5.80
CA GLY A 165 8.88 2.81 4.75
C GLY A 165 7.52 3.25 5.27
N ILE A 166 6.92 2.46 6.17
CA ILE A 166 5.65 2.81 6.82
C ILE A 166 5.81 4.06 7.69
N ILE A 167 6.79 4.08 8.61
CA ILE A 167 6.99 5.21 9.52
C ILE A 167 7.24 6.50 8.74
N PHE A 168 8.12 6.44 7.74
CA PHE A 168 8.41 7.58 6.88
C PHE A 168 7.17 8.03 6.09
N GLY A 169 6.40 7.09 5.54
CA GLY A 169 5.16 7.37 4.82
C GLY A 169 4.06 7.98 5.69
N ILE A 170 3.89 7.49 6.92
CA ILE A 170 2.94 8.06 7.89
C ILE A 170 3.33 9.50 8.21
N PHE A 171 4.60 9.73 8.51
CA PHE A 171 5.10 11.08 8.82
C PHE A 171 4.86 12.04 7.66
N LEU A 172 5.26 11.67 6.44
CA LEU A 172 5.05 12.49 5.25
C LEU A 172 3.57 12.78 5.00
N LYS A 173 2.71 11.76 5.10
CA LYS A 173 1.26 11.92 4.90
C LYS A 173 0.66 12.88 5.92
N CYS A 174 0.96 12.69 7.21
CA CYS A 174 0.39 13.51 8.27
C CYS A 174 0.90 14.95 8.19
N LEU A 175 2.20 15.14 7.95
CA LEU A 175 2.79 16.46 7.81
C LEU A 175 2.18 17.22 6.62
N PHE A 176 2.10 16.56 5.45
CA PHE A 176 1.54 17.17 4.25
C PHE A 176 0.07 17.56 4.43
N LEU A 177 -0.76 16.63 4.94
CA LEU A 177 -2.18 16.88 5.15
C LEU A 177 -2.43 17.98 6.20
N PHE A 178 -1.66 17.97 7.29
CA PHE A 178 -1.77 19.00 8.32
C PHE A 178 -1.37 20.38 7.79
N LEU A 179 -0.24 20.50 7.10
CA LEU A 179 0.21 21.78 6.53
C LEU A 179 -0.78 22.32 5.48
N ALA A 180 -1.27 21.45 4.60
CA ALA A 180 -2.25 21.84 3.59
C ALA A 180 -3.58 22.26 4.22
N ALA A 181 -4.08 21.52 5.22
CA ALA A 181 -5.28 21.89 5.96
C ALA A 181 -5.09 23.21 6.73
N TYR A 182 -3.95 23.41 7.38
CA TYR A 182 -3.62 24.63 8.11
C TYR A 182 -3.60 25.86 7.19
N ALA A 183 -2.95 25.75 6.03
CA ALA A 183 -2.92 26.82 5.04
C ALA A 183 -4.34 27.20 4.58
N LEU A 184 -5.20 26.21 4.33
CA LEU A 184 -6.59 26.46 3.91
C LEU A 184 -7.48 27.03 5.01
N VAL A 185 -7.25 26.67 6.28
CA VAL A 185 -7.93 27.29 7.42
C VAL A 185 -7.53 28.76 7.54
N MET A 186 -6.25 29.09 7.38
CA MET A 186 -5.77 30.48 7.41
C MET A 186 -6.30 31.34 6.26
N LEU A 187 -6.63 30.72 5.12
CA LEU A 187 -7.30 31.37 4.00
C LEU A 187 -8.83 31.50 4.17
N GLY A 188 -9.40 30.98 5.27
CA GLY A 188 -10.85 30.98 5.52
C GLY A 188 -11.63 29.97 4.67
N ALA A 189 -10.96 29.07 3.94
CA ALA A 189 -11.60 28.08 3.07
C ALA A 189 -12.09 26.83 3.82
N LEU A 190 -11.57 26.57 5.03
CA LEU A 190 -11.96 25.43 5.86
C LEU A 190 -12.26 25.81 7.32
N PRO A 191 -13.25 25.16 7.96
CA PRO A 191 -13.51 25.32 9.38
C PRO A 191 -12.40 24.67 10.23
N ALA A 192 -12.07 25.30 11.36
CA ALA A 192 -10.99 24.85 12.25
C ALA A 192 -11.15 23.41 12.77
N ALA A 193 -12.40 22.91 12.86
CA ALA A 193 -12.68 21.53 13.26
C ALA A 193 -12.01 20.48 12.35
N VAL A 194 -11.81 20.79 11.06
CA VAL A 194 -11.19 19.86 10.10
C VAL A 194 -9.69 19.68 10.36
N LEU A 195 -9.05 20.66 11.01
CA LEU A 195 -7.62 20.58 11.34
C LEU A 195 -7.32 19.44 12.33
N GLY A 196 -8.22 19.20 13.28
CA GLY A 196 -8.09 18.07 14.23
C GLY A 196 -8.19 16.71 13.52
N ALA A 197 -9.09 16.60 12.53
CA ALA A 197 -9.27 15.40 11.73
C ALA A 197 -8.08 15.12 10.81
N MET A 198 -7.56 16.15 10.13
CA MET A 198 -6.44 16.02 9.19
C MET A 198 -5.05 15.99 9.85
N GLY A 199 -4.95 16.37 11.13
CA GLY A 199 -3.72 16.32 11.92
C GLY A 199 -3.63 15.08 12.81
N ILE A 200 -3.95 15.25 14.08
CA ILE A 200 -3.70 14.25 15.14
C ILE A 200 -4.47 12.95 14.89
N LEU A 201 -5.75 13.03 14.49
CA LEU A 201 -6.54 11.83 14.21
C LEU A 201 -5.98 11.05 13.01
N GLN A 202 -5.40 11.73 12.04
CA GLN A 202 -4.76 11.10 10.89
C GLN A 202 -3.51 10.31 11.29
N LEU A 203 -2.76 10.77 12.29
CA LEU A 203 -1.62 10.05 12.83
C LEU A 203 -2.07 8.75 13.51
N PHE A 204 -3.05 8.82 14.42
CA PHE A 204 -3.55 7.63 15.13
C PHE A 204 -4.14 6.60 14.16
N THR A 205 -4.95 7.04 13.20
CA THR A 205 -5.55 6.15 12.19
C THR A 205 -4.51 5.51 11.28
N ALA A 206 -3.48 6.26 10.87
CA ALA A 206 -2.42 5.73 10.01
C ALA A 206 -1.56 4.71 10.74
N VAL A 207 -1.24 4.94 12.01
CA VAL A 207 -0.53 3.97 12.86
C VAL A 207 -1.38 2.72 13.06
N ALA A 208 -2.63 2.86 13.48
CA ALA A 208 -3.54 1.74 13.70
C ALA A 208 -3.76 0.89 12.43
N GLY A 209 -4.03 1.56 11.29
CA GLY A 209 -4.21 0.88 10.02
C GLY A 209 -2.95 0.19 9.51
N SER A 210 -1.79 0.82 9.65
CA SER A 210 -0.52 0.20 9.25
C SER A 210 -0.17 -1.01 10.11
N PHE A 211 -0.45 -0.96 11.41
CA PHE A 211 -0.27 -2.09 12.30
C PHE A 211 -1.17 -3.27 11.92
N ALA A 212 -2.46 -2.99 11.66
CA ALA A 212 -3.41 -3.99 11.17
C ALA A 212 -2.93 -4.62 9.85
N ALA A 213 -2.43 -3.81 8.91
CA ALA A 213 -1.89 -4.30 7.63
C ALA A 213 -0.69 -5.25 7.83
N ILE A 214 0.23 -4.94 8.74
CA ILE A 214 1.36 -5.83 9.03
C ILE A 214 0.89 -7.18 9.58
N ILE A 215 -0.08 -7.18 10.51
CA ILE A 215 -0.66 -8.40 11.06
C ILE A 215 -1.30 -9.24 9.94
N LEU A 216 -2.15 -8.62 9.13
CA LEU A 216 -2.81 -9.29 8.00
C LEU A 216 -1.79 -9.87 7.02
N GLN A 217 -0.72 -9.14 6.72
CA GLN A 217 0.34 -9.61 5.86
C GLN A 217 1.10 -10.80 6.47
N HIS A 218 1.29 -10.83 7.78
CA HIS A 218 1.90 -11.97 8.47
C HIS A 218 0.99 -13.20 8.46
N VAL A 219 -0.30 -13.05 8.73
CA VAL A 219 -1.28 -14.14 8.67
C VAL A 219 -1.34 -14.73 7.26
N LYS A 220 -1.45 -13.88 6.23
CA LYS A 220 -1.46 -14.31 4.83
C LYS A 220 -0.23 -15.16 4.48
N ARG A 221 0.96 -14.75 4.92
CA ARG A 221 2.21 -15.50 4.69
C ARG A 221 2.22 -16.84 5.42
N ARG A 222 1.62 -16.95 6.60
CA ARG A 222 1.53 -18.21 7.36
C ARG A 222 0.60 -19.20 6.67
N VAL A 223 -0.58 -18.75 6.24
CA VAL A 223 -1.56 -19.59 5.54
C VAL A 223 -0.98 -20.11 4.23
N ALA A 224 -0.28 -19.26 3.47
CA ALA A 224 0.36 -19.66 2.23
C ALA A 224 1.50 -20.69 2.40
N CYS A 225 2.08 -20.85 3.60
CA CYS A 225 3.08 -21.88 3.88
C CYS A 225 2.49 -23.15 4.49
N ALA A 226 1.21 -23.15 4.86
CA ALA A 226 0.56 -24.26 5.56
C ALA A 226 -0.30 -25.13 4.65
N GLY A 227 -0.70 -24.61 3.48
CA GLY A 227 -1.32 -25.37 2.38
C GLY A 227 -0.28 -25.80 1.36
#